data_AF-A0A957TH79-F1
#
_entry.id   AF-A0A957TH79-F1
#
_cell.length_a   1.000
_cell.length_b   1.000
_cell.length_c   1.000
_cell.angle_alpha   90.00
_cell.angle_beta   90.00
_cell.angle_gamma   90.00
#
_symmetry.space_group_name_H-M   'P 1'
#
loop_
_entity.id
_entity.type
_entity.pdbx_description
1 polymer ?
#
loop_
_entity_poly.entity_id
_entity_poly.type
_entity_poly.pdbx_seq_one_letter_code
_entity_poly.pdbx_strand_id
1 'polypeptide(L)'
;CSPVPSRLGVLGGDACGFPNGRRLTDDVVEIELLAVAGAAYPVLDGRDTDFSFNPALIDLLSDNVDRNDVPYYMNGTREQAPQVFPYLAMPQAGQSHWHTNPYFNVLVPWVQNAQWFVEQNPVGAAAPALVIGFPLFYFVRRRLRTGSSERDEQRSIVIIDQPEQR
;
A
#
# COMPACT_ATOMS: atom_id res chain seq x y z
N CYS A 1 19.31 -23.39 0.21
CA CYS A 1 18.50 -22.17 0.07
C CYS A 1 18.99 -21.14 1.06
N SER A 2 19.07 -19.87 0.65
CA SER A 2 19.58 -18.80 1.50
C SER A 2 18.57 -18.50 2.64
N PRO A 3 19.04 -18.31 3.90
CA PRO A 3 18.17 -17.88 5.00
C PRO A 3 17.66 -16.45 4.81
N VAL A 4 18.38 -15.63 4.05
CA VAL A 4 17.95 -14.30 3.62
C VAL A 4 17.57 -14.38 2.14
N PRO A 5 16.29 -14.21 1.79
CA PRO A 5 15.85 -14.31 0.40
C PRO A 5 16.47 -13.20 -0.45
N SER A 6 16.86 -13.54 -1.67
CA SER A 6 17.36 -12.57 -2.66
C SER A 6 16.31 -12.27 -3.71
N ARG A 7 16.11 -10.99 -4.02
CA ARG A 7 15.20 -10.52 -5.08
C ARG A 7 15.62 -11.03 -6.47
N LEU A 8 16.92 -11.25 -6.68
CA LEU A 8 17.48 -11.79 -7.92
C LEU A 8 17.45 -13.33 -8.01
N GLY A 9 16.80 -14.02 -7.05
CA GLY A 9 16.68 -15.47 -7.04
C GLY A 9 18.04 -16.17 -7.23
N VAL A 10 18.12 -17.06 -8.21
CA VAL A 10 19.35 -17.82 -8.50
C VAL A 10 20.55 -16.93 -8.87
N LEU A 11 20.33 -15.79 -9.54
CA LEU A 11 21.39 -14.84 -9.90
C LEU A 11 21.94 -14.13 -8.65
N GLY A 12 21.12 -14.00 -7.62
CA GLY A 12 21.51 -13.52 -6.30
C GLY A 12 22.01 -14.60 -5.34
N GLY A 13 22.29 -15.81 -5.83
CA GLY A 13 22.76 -16.94 -5.03
C GLY A 13 21.66 -17.67 -4.24
N ASP A 14 20.38 -17.36 -4.47
CA ASP A 14 19.26 -18.01 -3.80
C ASP A 14 18.57 -19.05 -4.69
N ALA A 15 19.00 -20.31 -4.55
CA ALA A 15 18.43 -21.45 -5.27
C ALA A 15 16.94 -21.75 -4.95
N CYS A 16 16.37 -21.14 -3.90
CA CYS A 16 14.94 -21.27 -3.60
C CYS A 16 14.07 -20.21 -4.29
N GLY A 17 14.67 -19.23 -4.98
CA GLY A 17 13.96 -18.23 -5.77
C GLY A 17 13.67 -18.70 -7.20
N PHE A 18 13.24 -17.78 -8.06
CA PHE A 18 13.06 -18.00 -9.49
C PHE A 18 14.30 -18.67 -10.12
N PRO A 19 14.13 -19.69 -11.00
CA PRO A 19 12.89 -20.13 -11.65
C PRO A 19 12.06 -21.20 -10.89
N ASN A 20 12.64 -21.86 -9.89
CA ASN A 20 11.98 -22.97 -9.19
C ASN A 20 11.13 -22.53 -7.98
N GLY A 21 11.34 -21.30 -7.52
CA GLY A 21 10.64 -20.70 -6.39
C GLY A 21 9.21 -20.23 -6.73
N ARG A 22 8.34 -20.22 -5.73
CA ARG A 22 6.97 -19.65 -5.78
C ARG A 22 6.87 -18.28 -5.10
N ARG A 23 7.99 -17.58 -4.97
CA ARG A 23 8.08 -16.35 -4.18
C ARG A 23 7.62 -15.17 -5.00
N LEU A 24 6.81 -14.32 -4.36
CA LEU A 24 6.29 -13.10 -4.96
C LEU A 24 7.30 -11.95 -4.94
N THR A 25 8.35 -12.07 -4.12
CA THR A 25 9.40 -11.07 -3.95
C THR A 25 10.47 -11.11 -5.02
N ASP A 26 10.47 -12.13 -5.87
CA ASP A 26 11.51 -12.29 -6.88
C ASP A 26 11.21 -11.36 -8.06
N ASP A 27 12.22 -10.61 -8.50
CA ASP A 27 12.09 -9.72 -9.66
C ASP A 27 12.31 -10.53 -10.94
N VAL A 28 11.22 -11.16 -11.38
CA VAL A 28 11.26 -12.07 -12.52
C VAL A 28 11.68 -11.35 -13.80
N VAL A 29 11.30 -10.07 -13.95
CA VAL A 29 11.60 -9.28 -15.15
C VAL A 29 13.11 -8.99 -15.21
N GLU A 30 13.68 -8.48 -14.12
CA GLU A 30 15.12 -8.21 -14.04
C GLU A 30 15.93 -9.51 -14.20
N ILE A 31 15.52 -10.60 -13.54
CA ILE A 31 16.21 -11.90 -13.65
C ILE A 31 16.18 -12.43 -15.08
N GLU A 32 15.04 -12.39 -15.77
CA GLU A 32 14.92 -12.85 -17.16
C GLU A 32 15.75 -12.00 -18.11
N LEU A 33 15.74 -10.67 -17.94
CA LEU A 33 16.51 -9.76 -18.78
C LEU A 33 18.02 -10.00 -18.63
N LEU A 34 18.47 -10.19 -17.39
CA LEU A 34 19.85 -10.57 -17.07
C LEU A 34 20.21 -11.97 -17.59
N ALA A 35 19.29 -12.94 -17.49
CA ALA A 35 19.51 -14.29 -17.98
C ALA A 35 19.72 -14.30 -19.49
N VAL A 36 18.90 -13.55 -20.25
CA VAL A 36 19.06 -13.38 -21.71
C VAL A 36 20.36 -12.65 -22.05
N ALA A 37 20.78 -11.68 -21.24
CA ALA A 37 22.08 -11.02 -21.38
C ALA A 37 23.29 -11.91 -21.01
N GLY A 38 23.04 -13.13 -20.52
CA GLY A 38 24.06 -14.13 -20.18
C GLY A 38 24.53 -14.11 -18.72
N ALA A 39 23.89 -13.35 -17.82
CA ALA A 39 24.24 -13.36 -16.40
C ALA A 39 24.02 -14.75 -15.74
N ALA A 40 23.10 -15.55 -16.28
CA ALA A 40 22.84 -16.91 -15.83
C ALA A 40 23.87 -17.94 -16.35
N TYR A 41 24.71 -17.56 -17.33
CA TYR A 41 25.62 -18.49 -18.00
C TYR A 41 26.57 -19.23 -17.03
N PRO A 42 27.21 -18.56 -16.05
CA PRO A 42 28.09 -19.22 -15.08
C PRO A 42 27.37 -20.25 -14.20
N VAL A 43 26.05 -20.15 -14.05
CA VAL A 43 25.23 -21.05 -13.24
C VAL A 43 24.83 -22.31 -14.02
N LEU A 44 24.67 -22.21 -15.34
CA LEU A 44 24.15 -23.29 -16.18
C LEU A 44 25.23 -24.29 -16.57
N ASP A 45 26.37 -23.81 -17.07
CA ASP A 45 27.48 -24.67 -17.47
C ASP A 45 28.76 -23.89 -17.77
N GLY A 46 29.92 -24.40 -17.33
CA GLY A 46 31.24 -23.92 -17.72
C GLY A 46 31.71 -24.41 -19.09
N ARG A 47 30.80 -24.85 -19.97
CA ARG A 47 31.11 -25.36 -21.32
C ARG A 47 31.76 -24.32 -22.24
N ASP A 48 31.46 -23.04 -22.04
CA ASP A 48 32.16 -21.92 -22.66
C ASP A 48 32.88 -21.13 -21.57
N THR A 49 34.19 -21.37 -21.44
CA THR A 49 35.04 -20.65 -20.50
C THR A 49 35.45 -19.27 -21.00
N ASP A 50 35.20 -18.97 -22.27
CA ASP A 50 35.61 -17.72 -22.91
C ASP A 50 34.50 -16.66 -22.81
N PHE A 51 33.26 -17.08 -22.56
CA PHE A 51 32.16 -16.17 -22.29
C PHE A 51 32.33 -15.48 -20.92
N SER A 52 32.34 -14.15 -20.95
CA SER A 52 32.37 -13.31 -19.76
C SER A 52 31.20 -12.33 -19.80
N PHE A 53 30.36 -12.36 -18.76
CA PHE A 53 29.25 -11.43 -18.61
C PHE A 53 29.76 -10.02 -18.30
N ASN A 54 29.21 -9.01 -18.98
CA ASN A 54 29.54 -7.61 -18.72
C ASN A 54 28.71 -7.07 -17.53
N PRO A 55 29.32 -6.78 -16.37
CA PRO A 55 28.60 -6.32 -15.19
C PRO A 55 27.91 -4.95 -15.38
N ALA A 56 28.33 -4.14 -16.36
CA ALA A 56 27.67 -2.88 -16.66
C ALA A 56 26.22 -3.05 -17.17
N LEU A 57 25.84 -4.26 -17.59
CA LEU A 57 24.48 -4.57 -17.99
C LEU A 57 23.52 -4.71 -16.80
N ILE A 58 24.01 -4.87 -15.58
CA ILE A 58 23.15 -5.02 -14.39
C ILE A 58 22.29 -3.78 -14.18
N ASP A 59 22.92 -2.61 -14.12
CA ASP A 59 22.21 -1.35 -13.90
C ASP A 59 21.42 -0.90 -15.15
N LEU A 60 21.82 -1.35 -16.35
CA LEU A 60 21.15 -0.99 -17.60
C LEU A 60 19.87 -1.81 -17.85
N LEU A 61 19.87 -3.07 -17.41
CA LEU A 61 18.78 -4.03 -17.62
C LEU A 61 17.84 -4.12 -16.40
N SER A 62 17.85 -3.09 -15.55
CA SER A 62 16.91 -2.96 -14.45
C SER A 62 15.77 -2.01 -14.85
N ASP A 63 14.54 -2.35 -14.48
CA ASP A 63 13.40 -1.42 -14.59
C ASP A 63 13.30 -0.47 -13.39
N ASN A 64 14.20 -0.66 -12.40
CA ASN A 64 14.29 0.10 -11.16
C ASN A 64 13.02 0.00 -10.29
N VAL A 65 12.22 -1.07 -10.47
CA VAL A 65 11.01 -1.38 -9.72
C VAL A 65 11.30 -2.50 -8.72
N ASP A 66 12.17 -2.21 -7.75
CA ASP A 66 12.66 -3.21 -6.80
C ASP A 66 11.66 -3.63 -5.71
N ARG A 67 10.53 -2.92 -5.59
CA ARG A 67 9.62 -3.05 -4.46
C ARG A 67 8.20 -2.67 -4.80
N ASN A 68 7.26 -3.31 -4.12
CA ASN A 68 5.86 -2.98 -4.25
C ASN A 68 5.53 -1.63 -3.57
N ASP A 69 4.55 -0.90 -4.11
CA ASP A 69 4.08 0.36 -3.55
C ASP A 69 3.58 0.19 -2.12
N VAL A 70 2.90 -0.93 -1.86
CA VAL A 70 2.38 -1.32 -0.55
C VAL A 70 3.18 -2.52 -0.04
N PRO A 71 3.56 -2.57 1.24
CA PRO A 71 4.15 -3.77 1.80
C PRO A 71 3.21 -4.97 1.66
N TYR A 72 3.79 -6.17 1.62
CA TYR A 72 3.02 -7.41 1.68
C TYR A 72 2.15 -7.46 2.93
N TYR A 73 1.10 -8.30 2.90
CA TYR A 73 0.12 -8.38 3.99
C TYR A 73 0.79 -8.57 5.35
N MET A 74 0.26 -7.85 6.36
CA MET A 74 0.69 -7.90 7.75
C MET A 74 2.10 -7.31 8.02
N ASN A 75 2.20 -5.98 7.94
CA ASN A 75 3.30 -5.13 8.45
C ASN A 75 4.73 -5.63 8.16
N GLY A 76 4.94 -6.25 7.00
CA GLY A 76 6.28 -6.46 6.47
C GLY A 76 6.88 -5.15 6.00
N THR A 77 8.21 -5.09 5.89
CA THR A 77 8.85 -4.07 5.03
C THR A 77 8.54 -4.40 3.57
N ARG A 78 8.65 -3.40 2.67
CA ARG A 78 8.40 -3.62 1.23
C ARG A 78 9.32 -4.65 0.59
N GLU A 79 10.47 -4.91 1.22
CA GLU A 79 11.51 -5.82 0.71
C GLU A 79 11.43 -7.24 1.32
N GLN A 80 10.63 -7.45 2.37
CA GLN A 80 10.57 -8.76 3.04
C GLN A 80 9.50 -9.68 2.45
N ALA A 81 9.87 -10.95 2.28
CA ALA A 81 8.96 -12.00 1.87
C ALA A 81 7.82 -12.20 2.88
N PRO A 82 6.57 -12.39 2.41
CA PRO A 82 5.43 -12.55 3.30
C PRO A 82 5.53 -13.88 4.05
N GLN A 83 5.40 -13.80 5.38
CA GLN A 83 5.57 -14.94 6.28
C GLN A 83 4.25 -15.70 6.53
N VAL A 84 3.10 -15.06 6.33
CA VAL A 84 1.79 -15.60 6.68
C VAL A 84 0.79 -15.33 5.55
N PHE A 85 -0.15 -16.25 5.34
CA PHE A 85 -1.25 -16.09 4.40
C PHE A 85 -2.27 -15.08 4.92
N PRO A 86 -2.86 -14.20 4.08
CA PRO A 86 -2.67 -14.03 2.63
C PRO A 86 -1.34 -13.35 2.28
N TYR A 87 -0.69 -13.76 1.18
CA TYR A 87 0.64 -13.23 0.83
C TYR A 87 0.62 -11.85 0.16
N LEU A 88 -0.51 -11.46 -0.45
CA LEU A 88 -0.65 -10.22 -1.21
C LEU A 88 -1.12 -9.07 -0.31
N ALA A 89 -0.62 -7.86 -0.58
CA ALA A 89 -1.08 -6.65 0.07
C ALA A 89 -2.60 -6.46 -0.07
N MET A 90 -3.21 -5.79 0.91
CA MET A 90 -4.61 -5.37 0.79
C MET A 90 -4.76 -4.39 -0.38
N PRO A 91 -5.90 -4.41 -1.09
CA PRO A 91 -6.15 -3.44 -2.16
C PRO A 91 -6.11 -2.02 -1.62
N GLN A 92 -5.59 -1.10 -2.42
CA GLN A 92 -5.62 0.34 -2.13
C GLN A 92 -7.07 0.79 -1.94
N ALA A 93 -7.36 1.49 -0.84
CA ALA A 93 -8.67 2.08 -0.63
C ALA A 93 -8.85 3.27 -1.60
N GLY A 94 -9.87 3.27 -2.44
CA GLY A 94 -10.10 4.34 -3.44
C GLY A 94 -10.33 5.75 -2.87
N GLN A 95 -10.42 5.90 -1.55
CA GLN A 95 -10.58 7.17 -0.84
C GLN A 95 -9.26 7.75 -0.29
N SER A 96 -8.14 7.04 -0.40
CA SER A 96 -6.84 7.49 0.11
C SER A 96 -6.11 8.48 -0.82
N HIS A 97 -6.60 8.66 -2.05
CA HIS A 97 -5.98 9.52 -3.05
C HIS A 97 -6.49 10.97 -2.94
N TRP A 98 -5.56 11.94 -2.91
CA TRP A 98 -5.84 13.37 -2.75
C TRP A 98 -6.75 13.96 -3.84
N HIS A 99 -6.71 13.39 -5.05
CA HIS A 99 -7.53 13.85 -6.18
C HIS A 99 -8.96 13.29 -6.17
N THR A 100 -9.23 12.25 -5.38
CA THR A 100 -10.53 11.55 -5.36
C THR A 100 -11.29 11.80 -4.05
N ASN A 101 -10.61 12.33 -3.02
CA ASN A 101 -11.20 12.56 -1.72
C ASN A 101 -11.81 13.97 -1.61
N PRO A 102 -13.15 14.12 -1.53
CA PRO A 102 -13.79 15.43 -1.43
C PRO A 102 -13.45 16.18 -0.13
N TYR A 103 -13.02 15.48 0.93
CA TYR A 103 -12.58 16.12 2.18
C TYR A 103 -11.33 16.99 1.94
N PHE A 104 -10.35 16.53 1.15
CA PHE A 104 -9.13 17.29 0.87
C PHE A 104 -9.38 18.48 -0.05
N ASN A 105 -10.22 18.32 -1.07
CA ASN A 105 -10.53 19.42 -2.00
C ASN A 105 -11.41 20.52 -1.38
N VAL A 106 -12.27 20.18 -0.42
CA VAL A 106 -13.22 21.15 0.16
C VAL A 106 -12.72 21.74 1.48
N LEU A 107 -12.11 20.93 2.36
CA LEU A 107 -11.77 21.39 3.72
C LEU A 107 -10.37 21.98 3.83
N VAL A 108 -9.37 21.42 3.15
CA VAL A 108 -7.97 21.87 3.30
C VAL A 108 -7.75 23.30 2.79
N PRO A 109 -8.25 23.70 1.60
CA PRO A 109 -8.16 25.09 1.16
C PRO A 109 -8.88 26.05 2.11
N TRP A 110 -9.99 25.62 2.70
CA TRP A 110 -10.80 26.45 3.58
C TRP A 110 -10.12 26.70 4.93
N VAL A 111 -9.45 25.68 5.49
CA VAL A 111 -8.62 25.81 6.70
C VAL A 111 -7.36 26.64 6.43
N GLN A 112 -6.66 26.38 5.33
CA GLN A 112 -5.45 27.13 4.96
C GLN A 112 -5.73 28.62 4.74
N ASN A 113 -6.83 28.95 4.05
CA ASN A 113 -7.27 30.33 3.89
C ASN A 113 -7.60 30.97 5.24
N ALA A 114 -8.32 30.27 6.13
CA ALA A 114 -8.64 30.78 7.46
C ALA A 114 -7.38 31.08 8.30
N GLN A 115 -6.36 30.22 8.23
CA GLN A 115 -5.08 30.46 8.92
C GLN A 115 -4.37 31.71 8.36
N TRP A 116 -4.32 31.86 7.03
CA TRP A 116 -3.72 33.02 6.38
C TRP A 116 -4.42 34.35 6.75
N PHE A 117 -5.76 34.35 6.84
CA PHE A 117 -6.51 35.54 7.26
C PHE A 117 -6.24 35.93 8.73
N VAL A 118 -6.10 34.95 9.62
CA VAL A 118 -5.78 35.17 11.06
C VAL A 118 -4.36 35.71 11.22
N GLU A 119 -3.39 35.21 10.44
CA GLU A 119 -2.00 35.69 10.47
C GLU A 119 -1.87 37.13 9.97
N GLN A 120 -2.70 37.57 9.02
CA GLN A 120 -2.66 38.94 8.48
C GLN A 120 -3.44 39.97 9.29
N ASN A 121 -4.39 39.56 10.13
CA ASN A 121 -5.25 40.48 10.89
C ASN A 121 -5.34 40.08 12.38
N PRO A 122 -4.24 40.24 13.15
CA PRO A 122 -4.15 39.75 14.53
C PRO A 122 -5.07 40.46 15.53
N VAL A 123 -5.66 41.61 15.16
CA VAL A 123 -6.51 42.43 16.06
C VAL A 123 -8.02 42.17 15.85
N GLY A 124 -8.40 41.31 14.90
CA GLY A 124 -9.80 41.02 14.54
C GLY A 124 -10.31 39.61 14.87
N ALA A 125 -9.73 38.94 15.86
CA ALA A 125 -9.93 37.52 16.17
C ALA A 125 -11.29 37.15 16.82
N ALA A 126 -12.40 37.70 16.34
CA ALA A 126 -13.74 37.33 16.79
C ALA A 126 -14.60 36.63 15.72
N ALA A 127 -14.21 36.68 14.45
CA ALA A 127 -15.08 36.21 13.36
C ALA A 127 -14.95 34.73 12.92
N PRO A 128 -13.85 33.97 13.11
CA PRO A 128 -13.75 32.65 12.47
C PRO A 128 -14.44 31.50 13.23
N ALA A 129 -14.80 31.68 14.52
CA ALA A 129 -15.41 30.62 15.33
C ALA A 129 -16.80 30.18 14.83
N LEU A 130 -17.55 31.07 14.18
CA LEU A 130 -18.89 30.75 13.66
C LEU A 130 -18.86 30.04 12.30
N VAL A 131 -17.82 30.25 11.49
CA VAL A 131 -17.78 29.71 10.13
C VAL A 131 -17.20 28.29 10.13
N ILE A 132 -16.28 27.95 11.04
CA ILE A 132 -15.70 26.59 11.17
C ILE A 132 -16.64 25.66 11.95
N GLY A 133 -17.36 26.22 12.93
CA GLY A 133 -18.28 25.46 13.78
C GLY A 133 -19.55 24.99 13.04
N PHE A 134 -20.11 25.82 12.15
CA PHE A 134 -21.39 25.51 11.48
C PHE A 134 -21.36 24.28 10.56
N PRO A 135 -20.38 24.09 9.64
CA PRO A 135 -20.35 22.92 8.78
C PRO A 135 -20.03 21.64 9.57
N LEU A 136 -19.13 21.69 10.56
CA LEU A 136 -18.81 20.55 11.41
C LEU A 136 -20.01 20.16 12.29
N PHE A 137 -20.69 21.14 12.90
CA PHE A 137 -21.91 20.90 13.69
C PHE A 137 -23.07 20.39 12.83
N TYR A 138 -23.25 20.94 11.62
CA TYR A 138 -24.26 20.47 10.67
C TYR A 138 -23.99 19.02 10.23
N PHE A 139 -22.73 18.66 9.96
CA PHE A 139 -22.33 17.32 9.54
C PHE A 139 -22.45 16.29 10.68
N VAL A 140 -22.03 16.66 11.90
CA VAL A 140 -22.20 15.83 13.11
C VAL A 140 -23.69 15.60 13.41
N ARG A 141 -24.52 16.64 13.32
CA ARG A 141 -25.97 16.53 13.55
C ARG A 141 -26.66 15.64 12.50
N ARG A 142 -26.20 15.65 11.24
CA ARG A 142 -26.74 14.78 10.19
C ARG A 142 -26.42 13.31 10.45
N ARG A 143 -25.21 13.01 10.94
CA ARG A 143 -24.78 11.63 11.27
C ARG A 143 -25.50 11.04 12.48
N LEU A 144 -25.88 11.88 13.44
CA LEU A 144 -26.68 11.45 14.59
C LEU A 144 -28.16 11.19 14.24
N ARG A 145 -28.70 11.85 13.20
CA ARG A 145 -30.08 11.60 12.72
C ARG A 145 -30.23 10.30 11.94
N THR A 146 -29.21 9.89 11.18
CA THR A 146 -29.25 8.62 10.44
C THR A 146 -29.03 7.41 11.38
N GLY A 147 -28.21 7.56 12.43
CA GLY A 147 -27.93 6.47 13.38
C GLY A 147 -29.02 6.16 14.42
N SER A 148 -30.10 6.94 14.51
CA SER A 148 -31.27 6.58 15.33
C SER A 148 -32.25 5.69 14.55
N SER A 149 -32.41 5.92 13.24
CA SER A 149 -33.31 5.12 12.40
C SER A 149 -32.80 3.68 12.23
N GLU A 150 -31.49 3.51 12.07
CA GLU A 150 -30.87 2.19 11.82
C GLU A 150 -30.83 1.29 13.07
N ARG A 151 -30.76 1.90 14.28
CA ARG A 151 -30.81 1.16 15.55
C ARG A 151 -32.22 0.67 15.91
N ASP A 152 -33.25 1.37 15.47
CA ASP A 152 -34.64 0.94 15.68
C ASP A 152 -35.02 -0.20 14.70
N GLU A 153 -34.48 -0.19 13.48
CA GLU A 153 -34.67 -1.27 12.51
C GLU A 153 -33.92 -2.56 12.93
N GLN A 154 -32.67 -2.45 13.39
CA GLN A 154 -31.90 -3.60 13.88
C GLN A 154 -32.43 -4.20 15.20
N ARG A 155 -33.10 -3.41 16.05
CA ARG A 155 -33.75 -3.94 17.27
C ARG A 155 -35.00 -4.75 17.00
N SER A 156 -35.67 -4.53 15.86
CA SER A 156 -36.87 -5.30 15.47
C SER A 156 -36.54 -6.67 14.88
N ILE A 157 -35.39 -6.82 14.21
CA ILE A 157 -34.94 -8.07 13.58
C ILE A 157 -34.34 -9.07 14.59
N VAL A 158 -33.86 -8.60 15.76
CA VAL A 158 -33.19 -9.46 16.76
C VAL A 158 -34.17 -10.12 17.75
N ILE A 159 -35.48 -9.89 17.63
CA ILE A 159 -36.52 -10.54 18.46
C ILE A 159 -37.23 -11.67 17.69
N ILE A 160 -36.52 -12.45 16.89
CA ILE A 160 -37.02 -13.76 16.39
C ILE A 160 -35.85 -14.74 16.31
N ASP A 161 -35.14 -14.98 17.41
CA ASP A 161 -34.41 -16.24 17.57
C ASP A 161 -34.09 -16.49 19.05
N GLN A 162 -34.95 -17.23 19.73
CA GLN A 162 -34.59 -17.91 20.99
C GLN A 162 -34.78 -19.40 20.80
N PRO A 163 -33.71 -20.21 20.72
CA PRO A 163 -33.83 -21.64 20.96
C PRO A 163 -33.80 -21.92 22.46
N GLU A 164 -34.89 -22.56 22.87
CA GLU A 164 -35.17 -23.26 24.12
C GLU A 164 -33.97 -24.09 24.61
N GLN A 165 -33.44 -23.78 25.80
CA GLN A 165 -32.38 -24.54 26.47
C GLN A 165 -33.04 -25.60 27.37
N ARG A 166 -32.74 -26.87 27.08
CA ARG A 166 -33.00 -28.05 27.92
C ARG A 166 -31.71 -28.50 28.58
#